data_AF-A0A7K4ADV6-F1
#
_entry.id   AF-A0A7K4ADV6-F1
#
_cell.length_a   1.000
_cell.length_b   1.000
_cell.length_c   1.000
_cell.angle_alpha   90.00
_cell.angle_beta   90.00
_cell.angle_gamma   90.00
#
_symmetry.space_group_name_H-M   'P 1'
#
loop_
_entity.id
_entity.type
_entity.pdbx_description
1 polymer ?
#
loop_
_entity_poly.entity_id
_entity_poly.type
_entity_poly.pdbx_seq_one_letter_code
_entity_poly.pdbx_strand_id
1 'polypeptide(L)' 'MRYTRFEKARIIGARSLQISLGAPVLIDIPDSMIDPVAIAMLEFEKDVLPITVKRDE' A
#
# COMPACT_ATOMS: atom_id res chain seq x y z
N MET A 1 13.62 5.30 2.20
CA MET A 1 13.12 6.66 2.52
C MET A 1 12.43 6.63 3.88
N ARG A 2 12.57 7.67 4.73
CA ARG A 2 11.87 7.72 6.03
C ARG A 2 10.54 8.46 5.87
N TYR A 3 9.44 7.71 5.87
CA TYR A 3 8.08 8.26 5.88
C TYR A 3 7.68 8.69 7.29
N THR A 4 6.92 9.78 7.40
CA THR A 4 6.23 10.13 8.64
C THR A 4 5.08 9.14 8.90
N ARG A 5 4.58 9.10 10.14
CA ARG A 5 3.42 8.26 10.48
C ARG A 5 2.19 8.61 9.62
N PHE A 6 2.02 9.88 9.26
CA PHE A 6 0.93 10.37 8.42
C PHE A 6 1.11 9.98 6.95
N GLU A 7 2.33 10.13 6.42
CA GLU A 7 2.65 9.69 5.06
C GLU A 7 2.45 8.18 4.91
N LYS A 8 2.95 7.40 5.87
CA LYS A 8 2.76 5.95 5.89
C LYS A 8 1.28 5.58 5.88
N ALA A 9 0.48 6.20 6.75
CA ALA A 9 -0.97 5.97 6.79
C ALA A 9 -1.65 6.35 5.46
N ARG A 10 -1.24 7.45 4.84
CA ARG A 10 -1.81 7.93 3.58
C ARG A 10 -1.48 7.00 2.40
N ILE A 11 -0.24 6.51 2.33
CA ILE A 11 0.20 5.55 1.30
C ILE A 11 -0.60 4.25 1.40
N ILE A 12 -0.68 3.67 2.61
CA ILE A 12 -1.41 2.42 2.84
C ILE A 12 -2.90 2.60 2.55
N GLY A 13 -3.50 3.71 3.00
CA GLY A 13 -4.92 4.00 2.74
C GLY A 13 -5.23 4.18 1.25
N ALA A 14 -4.38 4.92 0.52
CA ALA A 14 -4.53 5.08 -0.93
C ALA A 14 -4.40 3.75 -1.66
N ARG A 15 -3.44 2.91 -1.26
CA ARG A 15 -3.25 1.59 -1.88
C ARG A 15 -4.38 0.61 -1.56
N SER A 16 -4.83 0.57 -0.33
CA SER A 16 -5.97 -0.25 0.09
C SER A 16 -7.20 0.04 -0.77
N LEU A 17 -7.47 1.32 -1.05
CA LEU A 17 -8.55 1.72 -1.96
C LEU A 17 -8.35 1.18 -3.38
N GLN A 18 -7.12 1.24 -3.93
CA GLN A 18 -6.84 0.69 -5.26
C GLN A 18 -7.15 -0.81 -5.31
N ILE A 19 -6.73 -1.56 -4.29
CA ILE A 19 -6.98 -3.01 -4.19
C ILE A 19 -8.48 -3.29 -4.08
N SER A 20 -9.22 -2.52 -3.27
CA SER A 20 -10.68 -2.61 -3.17
C SER A 20 -11.40 -2.36 -4.51
N LEU A 21 -10.79 -1.57 -5.40
CA LEU A 21 -11.32 -1.29 -6.75
C LEU A 21 -10.88 -2.34 -7.79
N GLY A 22 -10.23 -3.44 -7.37
CA GLY A 22 -9.80 -4.51 -8.26
C GLY A 22 -8.45 -4.24 -8.95
N ALA A 23 -7.64 -3.32 -8.43
CA ALA A 23 -6.28 -3.14 -8.94
C ALA A 23 -5.44 -4.41 -8.67
N PRO A 24 -4.52 -4.77 -9.58
CA PRO A 24 -3.66 -5.93 -9.40
C PRO A 24 -2.71 -5.73 -8.22
N VAL A 25 -2.54 -6.79 -7.45
CA VAL A 25 -1.60 -6.88 -6.32
C VAL A 25 -0.23 -7.33 -6.86
N LEU A 26 0.85 -6.70 -6.40
CA LEU A 26 2.22 -6.95 -6.90
C LEU A 26 2.96 -8.04 -6.11
N ILE A 27 2.30 -8.64 -5.13
CA ILE A 27 2.84 -9.68 -4.26
C ILE A 27 2.01 -10.95 -4.38
N ASP A 28 2.67 -12.11 -4.30
CA ASP A 28 1.97 -13.37 -4.12
C ASP A 28 1.36 -13.40 -2.72
N ILE A 29 0.03 -13.27 -2.68
CA ILE A 29 -0.78 -13.41 -1.47
C ILE A 29 -1.54 -14.74 -1.54
N PRO A 30 -1.68 -15.46 -0.42
CA PRO A 30 -2.56 -16.61 -0.36
C PRO A 30 -4.02 -16.17 -0.60
N ASP A 31 -4.79 -16.97 -1.33
CA ASP A 31 -6.18 -16.70 -1.70
C ASP A 31 -7.11 -16.39 -0.50
N SER A 32 -6.68 -16.76 0.71
CA SER A 32 -7.38 -16.50 1.96
C SER A 32 -7.28 -15.05 2.46
N MET A 33 -6.41 -14.21 1.87
CA MET A 33 -6.23 -12.83 2.30
C MET A 33 -7.15 -11.90 1.50
N ILE A 34 -8.30 -11.56 2.09
CA ILE A 34 -9.33 -10.74 1.46
C ILE A 34 -9.21 -9.25 1.86
N ASP A 35 -8.57 -8.95 3.00
CA ASP A 35 -8.51 -7.58 3.53
C ASP A 35 -7.56 -6.68 2.71
N PRO A 36 -8.07 -5.66 2.00
CA PRO A 36 -7.27 -4.75 1.19
C PRO A 36 -6.23 -3.96 2.01
N VAL A 37 -6.50 -3.69 3.30
CA VAL A 37 -5.58 -2.98 4.17
C VAL A 37 -4.38 -3.86 4.51
N ALA A 38 -4.62 -5.12 4.87
CA ALA A 38 -3.57 -6.09 5.15
C ALA A 38 -2.66 -6.30 3.92
N ILE A 39 -3.25 -6.41 2.74
CA ILE A 39 -2.50 -6.55 1.47
C ILE A 39 -1.63 -5.31 1.23
N ALA A 40 -2.20 -4.10 1.36
CA ALA A 40 -1.46 -2.86 1.19
C ALA A 40 -0.31 -2.70 2.20
N MET A 41 -0.48 -3.19 3.44
CA MET A 41 0.57 -3.21 4.45
C MET A 41 1.73 -4.14 4.05
N LEU A 42 1.43 -5.34 3.55
CA LEU A 42 2.43 -6.28 3.09
C LEU A 42 3.20 -5.76 1.86
N GLU A 43 2.52 -5.12 0.92
CA GLU A 43 3.17 -4.47 -0.22
C GLU A 43 4.08 -3.32 0.23
N PHE A 44 3.65 -2.54 1.25
CA PHE A 44 4.46 -1.49 1.84
C PHE A 44 5.73 -2.06 2.52
N GLU A 45 5.60 -3.16 3.26
CA GLU A 45 6.73 -3.81 3.93
C GLU A 45 7.74 -4.41 2.95
N LYS A 46 7.27 -4.86 1.78
CA LYS A 46 8.11 -5.36 0.69
C LYS A 46 8.71 -4.25 -0.20
N ASP A 47 8.40 -2.98 0.07
CA ASP A 47 8.86 -1.81 -0.69
C ASP A 47 8.56 -1.88 -2.20
N VAL A 48 7.47 -2.56 -2.58
CA VAL A 48 7.03 -2.74 -3.98
C VAL A 48 5.93 -1.75 -4.40
N LEU A 49 5.53 -0.84 -3.52
CA LEU A 49 4.43 0.08 -3.78
C LEU A 49 4.81 1.16 -4.80
N PRO A 50 4.04 1.33 -5.89
CA PRO A 50 4.29 2.37 -6.89
C PRO A 50 3.72 3.73 -6.43
N ILE A 51 3.97 4.12 -5.18
CA ILE A 51 3.50 5.38 -4.60
C ILE A 51 4.70 6.16 -4.06
N THR A 52 4.87 7.40 -4.52
CA THR A 52 5.90 8.31 -4.03
C THR A 52 5.24 9.49 -3.32
N VAL A 53 5.86 9.95 -2.24
CA VAL A 53 5.43 11.17 -1.53
C VAL A 53 6.16 12.35 -2.13
N LYS A 54 5.41 13.28 -2.73
CA LYS A 54 5.93 14.60 -3.06
C LYS A 54 5.75 15.50 -1.84
N ARG A 55 6.85 16.06 -1.33
CA ARG A 55 6.85 17.12 -0.33
C ARG A 55 7.05 18.41 -1.09
N ASP A 56 6.14 19.37 -0.91
CA ASP A 56 6.39 20.72 -1.40
C ASP A 56 7.41 21.35 -0.45
N GLU A 57 8.52 21.84 -1.00
CA GLU A 57 9.51 22.65 -0.29
C GLU A 57 8.96 24.05 0.01
#